data_AF-A0A8T0FRX9-F1
#
_entry.id   AF-A0A8T0FRX9-F1
#
_cell.length_a   1.000
_cell.length_b   1.000
_cell.length_c   1.000
_cell.angle_alpha   90.00
_cell.angle_beta   90.00
_cell.angle_gamma   90.00
#
_symmetry.space_group_name_H-M   'P 1'
#
loop_
_entity.id
_entity.type
_entity.pdbx_description
1 polymer ?
#
loop_
_entity_poly.entity_id
_entity_poly.type
_entity_poly.pdbx_seq_one_letter_code
_entity_poly.pdbx_strand_id
1 'polypeptide(L)'
;MFNRVPSRRTCLTGILIADLLILPFLYLLLPRRNTPPPFIAEHPYFLYDLDVHEHRNSGQKCVLPRVHPFHPSIWNYFAPPKDIVCRTRQLDLTYISSDGFLKYNETELERNGYKANKNMFCHWSTVLRAGDYQDDDDDVIYGYESMFNPEGNELPPDYEAFQVECWNFAGFTIYDKLHVRVRNITMSDQYTYLQKPTNVLIFGLDSMSRLGFMRLLPRTYKYLTEKLRMTVFRGMNKIGDNTYPNLVALLTG
;
A
#
# COMPACT_ATOMS: atom_id res chain seq x y z
N MET A 1 -70.27 29.93 37.75
CA MET A 1 -69.21 28.92 37.57
C MET A 1 -67.93 29.68 37.22
N PHE A 2 -67.04 29.90 38.19
CA PHE A 2 -65.82 30.70 38.00
C PHE A 2 -64.71 29.81 37.41
N ASN A 3 -64.31 30.08 36.16
CA ASN A 3 -63.15 29.43 35.55
C ASN A 3 -61.86 30.03 36.13
N ARG A 4 -61.06 29.20 36.79
CA ARG A 4 -59.72 29.54 37.29
C ARG A 4 -58.75 29.74 36.12
N VAL A 5 -58.12 30.91 36.07
CA VAL A 5 -56.97 31.19 35.19
C VAL A 5 -55.73 30.51 35.79
N PRO A 6 -54.91 29.78 35.00
CA PRO A 6 -53.71 29.13 35.53
C PRO A 6 -52.60 30.16 35.83
N SER A 7 -51.85 29.87 36.89
CA SER A 7 -50.79 30.70 37.47
C SER A 7 -49.62 30.97 36.51
N ARG A 8 -49.18 32.24 36.42
CA ARG A 8 -48.00 32.68 35.65
C ARG A 8 -46.70 31.89 35.94
N ARG A 9 -46.59 31.26 37.12
CA ARG A 9 -45.40 30.48 37.51
C ARG A 9 -45.25 29.16 36.75
N THR A 10 -46.35 28.48 36.41
CA THR A 10 -46.29 27.21 35.67
C THR A 10 -45.88 27.42 34.20
N CYS A 11 -46.17 28.59 33.64
CA CYS A 11 -45.75 28.96 32.29
C CYS A 11 -44.23 29.19 32.20
N LEU A 12 -43.65 29.93 33.17
CA LEU A 12 -42.20 30.18 33.21
C LEU A 12 -41.37 28.92 33.45
N THR A 13 -41.83 28.01 34.30
CA THR A 13 -41.15 26.70 34.48
C THR A 13 -41.28 25.83 33.24
N GLY A 14 -42.40 25.89 32.53
CA GLY A 14 -42.60 25.17 31.26
C GLY A 14 -41.65 25.64 30.16
N ILE A 15 -41.42 26.95 30.06
CA ILE A 15 -40.49 27.55 29.09
C ILE A 15 -39.04 27.14 29.40
N LEU A 16 -38.61 27.23 30.66
CA LEU A 16 -37.26 26.82 31.08
C LEU A 16 -36.99 25.33 30.82
N ILE A 17 -37.99 24.46 31.02
CA ILE A 17 -37.88 23.02 30.74
C ILE A 17 -37.85 22.77 29.22
N ALA A 18 -38.65 23.49 28.44
CA ALA A 18 -38.62 23.40 26.99
C ALA A 18 -37.25 23.83 26.43
N ASP A 19 -36.68 24.94 26.90
CA ASP A 19 -35.37 25.42 26.46
C ASP A 19 -34.24 24.44 26.85
N LEU A 20 -34.31 23.84 28.05
CA LEU A 20 -33.37 22.80 28.51
C LEU A 20 -33.44 21.51 27.68
N LEU A 21 -34.58 21.20 27.07
CA LEU A 21 -34.75 20.02 26.20
C LEU A 21 -34.48 20.31 24.72
N ILE A 22 -34.71 21.55 24.28
CA ILE A 22 -34.56 21.98 22.89
C ILE A 22 -33.08 22.30 22.57
N LEU A 23 -32.34 22.93 23.48
CA LEU A 23 -30.92 23.28 23.25
C LEU A 23 -29.99 22.08 23.01
N PRO A 24 -30.07 20.95 23.76
CA PRO A 24 -29.27 19.77 23.47
C PRO A 24 -29.66 19.13 22.13
N PHE A 25 -30.96 19.16 21.80
CA PHE A 25 -31.45 18.62 20.53
C PHE A 25 -30.99 19.46 19.34
N LEU A 26 -30.99 20.80 19.47
CA LEU A 26 -30.38 21.71 18.51
C LEU A 26 -28.86 21.52 18.39
N TYR A 27 -28.16 21.25 19.51
CA TYR A 27 -26.72 20.95 19.50
C TYR A 27 -26.40 19.61 18.80
N LEU A 28 -27.31 18.63 18.90
CA LEU A 28 -27.22 17.36 18.16
C LEU A 28 -27.59 17.51 16.68
N LEU A 29 -28.44 18.49 16.34
CA LEU A 29 -28.83 18.83 14.96
C LEU A 29 -27.86 19.80 14.28
N LEU A 30 -26.99 20.49 15.03
CA LEU A 30 -25.89 21.25 14.45
C LEU A 30 -25.00 20.26 13.68
N PRO A 31 -24.83 20.44 12.37
CA PRO A 31 -24.08 19.48 11.58
C PRO A 31 -22.64 19.47 12.10
N ARG A 32 -22.19 18.31 12.61
CA ARG A 32 -20.77 18.00 12.90
C ARG A 32 -19.82 18.21 11.71
N ARG A 33 -20.33 18.66 10.56
CA ARG A 33 -19.58 18.95 9.33
C ARG A 33 -18.40 19.90 9.53
N ASN A 34 -18.42 20.77 10.54
CA ASN A 34 -17.39 21.80 10.70
C ASN A 34 -16.28 21.47 11.70
N THR A 35 -16.35 20.34 12.39
CA THR A 35 -15.29 19.93 13.33
C THR A 35 -14.47 18.78 12.73
N PRO A 36 -13.14 18.91 12.60
CA PRO A 36 -12.32 17.82 12.13
C PRO A 36 -12.39 16.64 13.11
N PRO A 37 -12.48 15.40 12.62
CA PRO A 37 -12.27 14.22 13.44
C PRO A 37 -10.95 14.30 14.23
N PRO A 38 -10.86 13.75 15.46
CA PRO A 38 -9.66 13.86 16.29
C PRO A 38 -8.37 13.41 15.58
N PHE A 39 -8.43 12.28 14.88
CA PHE A 39 -7.29 11.73 14.13
C PHE A 39 -6.83 12.63 12.96
N ILE A 40 -7.71 13.50 12.44
CA ILE A 40 -7.35 14.51 11.45
C ILE A 40 -6.71 15.71 12.14
N ALA A 41 -7.30 16.19 13.23
CA ALA A 41 -6.80 17.35 13.97
C ALA A 41 -5.39 17.12 14.55
N GLU A 42 -5.09 15.89 14.96
CA GLU A 42 -3.79 15.48 15.50
C GLU A 42 -2.75 15.16 14.43
N HIS A 43 -3.13 15.16 13.14
CA HIS A 43 -2.24 14.77 12.06
C HIS A 43 -1.12 15.81 11.84
N PRO A 44 0.15 15.40 11.60
CA PRO A 44 1.28 16.32 11.48
C PRO A 44 1.16 17.32 10.30
N TYR A 45 0.37 16.99 9.29
CA TYR A 45 0.08 17.86 8.14
C TYR A 45 -1.29 18.54 8.20
N PHE A 46 -1.94 18.57 9.37
CA PHE A 46 -3.21 19.28 9.54
C PHE A 46 -3.05 20.79 9.49
N LEU A 47 -1.95 21.33 10.01
CA LEU A 47 -1.60 22.76 9.96
C LEU A 47 -0.68 23.09 8.78
N TYR A 48 -0.83 22.39 7.65
CA TYR A 48 0.04 22.58 6.50
C TYR A 48 -0.23 23.92 5.80
N ASP A 49 0.70 24.86 5.93
CA ASP A 49 0.58 26.20 5.35
C ASP A 49 0.95 26.20 3.85
N LEU A 50 -0.05 26.43 3.01
CA LEU A 50 0.12 26.49 1.56
C LEU A 50 0.94 27.70 1.09
N ASP A 51 0.92 28.81 1.81
CA ASP A 51 1.65 30.02 1.42
C ASP A 51 3.12 29.93 1.79
N VAL A 52 3.45 29.23 2.88
CA VAL A 52 4.84 28.93 3.25
C VAL A 52 5.41 27.82 2.38
N HIS A 53 4.71 26.69 2.27
CA HIS A 53 5.26 25.49 1.64
C HIS A 53 5.03 25.42 0.12
N GLU A 54 4.08 26.19 -0.41
CA GLU A 54 3.69 26.20 -1.82
C GLU A 54 3.43 27.64 -2.30
N HIS A 55 4.37 28.53 -2.00
CA HIS A 55 4.27 29.94 -2.39
C HIS A 55 3.98 30.08 -3.89
N ARG A 56 3.08 31.01 -4.23
CA ARG A 56 2.78 31.32 -5.63
C ARG A 56 3.92 32.12 -6.24
N ASN A 57 4.32 31.75 -7.45
CA ASN A 57 5.17 32.60 -8.28
C ASN A 57 4.28 33.58 -9.06
N SER A 58 4.44 34.88 -8.81
CA SER A 58 3.67 35.94 -9.46
C SER A 58 3.91 36.04 -10.97
N GLY A 59 5.04 35.53 -11.47
CA GLY A 59 5.33 35.47 -12.91
C GLY A 59 4.75 34.25 -13.63
N GLN A 60 4.08 33.35 -12.92
CA GLN A 60 3.60 32.10 -13.49
C GLN A 60 2.28 32.32 -14.26
N LYS A 61 2.28 31.98 -15.56
CA LYS A 61 1.07 32.09 -16.41
C LYS A 61 0.01 31.04 -16.09
N CYS A 62 0.43 29.80 -15.82
CA CYS A 62 -0.47 28.70 -15.46
C CYS A 62 -0.58 28.58 -13.93
N VAL A 63 -1.66 29.09 -13.34
CA VAL A 63 -1.86 29.00 -11.89
C VAL A 63 -2.54 27.68 -11.55
N LEU A 64 -1.77 26.73 -11.00
CA LEU A 64 -2.31 25.45 -10.56
C LEU A 64 -3.10 25.61 -9.24
N PRO A 65 -4.18 24.83 -9.05
CA PRO A 65 -4.89 24.81 -7.79
C PRO A 65 -3.99 24.26 -6.67
N ARG A 66 -3.97 24.97 -5.54
CA ARG A 66 -3.32 24.51 -4.31
C ARG A 66 -4.39 23.99 -3.37
N VAL A 67 -4.30 22.72 -3.00
CA VAL A 67 -5.33 22.05 -2.17
C VAL A 67 -4.70 21.58 -0.88
N HIS A 68 -5.31 21.95 0.24
CA HIS A 68 -4.85 21.52 1.56
C HIS A 68 -5.00 20.00 1.71
N PRO A 69 -4.01 19.27 2.27
CA PRO A 69 -4.08 17.82 2.44
C PRO A 69 -5.32 17.35 3.20
N PHE A 70 -5.82 18.16 4.14
CA PHE A 70 -7.03 17.88 4.93
C PHE A 70 -8.17 18.86 4.64
N HIS A 71 -8.36 19.24 3.37
CA HIS A 71 -9.52 20.05 2.98
C HIS A 71 -10.84 19.40 3.49
N PRO A 72 -11.80 20.17 4.05
CA PRO A 72 -13.00 19.60 4.70
C PRO A 72 -13.83 18.64 3.85
N SER A 73 -13.77 18.78 2.53
CA SER A 73 -14.48 17.90 1.58
C SER A 73 -14.09 16.42 1.68
N ILE A 74 -12.93 16.09 2.26
CA ILE A 74 -12.44 14.71 2.35
C ILE A 74 -12.68 14.06 3.72
N TRP A 75 -13.10 14.81 4.74
CA TRP A 75 -13.17 14.30 6.12
C TRP A 75 -14.11 13.10 6.28
N ASN A 76 -15.18 13.04 5.49
CA ASN A 76 -16.13 11.93 5.50
C ASN A 76 -15.66 10.68 4.73
N TYR A 77 -14.61 10.81 3.93
CA TYR A 77 -14.08 9.74 3.07
C TYR A 77 -12.72 9.23 3.56
N PHE A 78 -12.15 9.88 4.57
CA PHE A 78 -10.86 9.53 5.12
C PHE A 78 -11.05 8.79 6.44
N ALA A 79 -10.41 7.63 6.54
CA ALA A 79 -10.32 6.85 7.76
C ALA A 79 -8.85 6.62 8.09
N PRO A 80 -8.48 6.56 9.39
CA PRO A 80 -7.11 6.22 9.76
C PRO A 80 -6.76 4.81 9.25
N PRO A 81 -5.54 4.61 8.73
CA PRO A 81 -5.09 3.28 8.35
C PRO A 81 -5.06 2.38 9.59
N LYS A 82 -5.46 1.11 9.42
CA LYS A 82 -5.32 0.11 10.47
C LYS A 82 -3.86 -0.27 10.62
N ASP A 83 -3.44 -0.57 11.84
CA ASP A 83 -2.09 -1.06 12.09
C ASP A 83 -1.83 -2.35 11.31
N ILE A 84 -0.64 -2.42 10.71
CA ILE A 84 -0.17 -3.62 10.02
C ILE A 84 0.25 -4.62 11.10
N VAL A 85 -0.62 -5.60 11.36
CA VAL A 85 -0.30 -6.74 12.22
C VAL A 85 0.29 -7.85 11.36
N CYS A 86 1.61 -7.93 11.31
CA CYS A 86 2.31 -9.03 10.65
C CYS A 86 1.99 -10.34 11.38
N ARG A 87 1.27 -11.25 10.72
CA ARG A 87 1.06 -12.63 11.18
C ARG A 87 1.74 -13.55 10.19
N THR A 88 2.56 -14.48 10.68
CA THR A 88 3.09 -15.57 9.85
C THR A 88 1.93 -16.48 9.46
N ARG A 89 1.37 -16.26 8.27
CA ARG A 89 0.24 -17.06 7.76
C ARG A 89 0.70 -18.36 7.12
N GLN A 90 1.96 -18.42 6.69
CA GLN A 90 2.55 -19.56 6.02
C GLN A 90 4.00 -19.72 6.47
N LEU A 91 4.42 -20.97 6.63
CA LEU A 91 5.80 -21.32 7.02
C LEU A 91 6.76 -21.12 5.83
N ASP A 92 7.98 -20.69 6.10
CA ASP A 92 9.01 -20.58 5.05
C ASP A 92 9.81 -21.88 4.92
N LEU A 93 9.13 -22.95 4.49
CA LEU A 93 9.72 -24.30 4.35
C LEU A 93 10.75 -24.43 3.22
N THR A 94 10.71 -23.52 2.25
CA THR A 94 11.67 -23.46 1.14
C THR A 94 12.12 -22.02 0.91
N TYR A 95 13.26 -21.86 0.25
CA TYR A 95 13.84 -20.57 -0.11
C TYR A 95 14.74 -20.69 -1.34
N ILE A 96 15.03 -19.56 -1.98
CA ILE A 96 16.07 -19.46 -3.02
C ILE A 96 17.37 -19.00 -2.34
N SER A 97 18.42 -19.81 -2.41
CA SER A 97 19.73 -19.46 -1.87
C SER A 97 20.47 -18.47 -2.77
N SER A 98 21.51 -17.83 -2.21
CA SER A 98 22.30 -16.78 -2.90
C SER A 98 23.01 -17.26 -4.16
N ASP A 99 23.29 -18.55 -4.26
CA ASP A 99 23.85 -19.26 -5.42
C ASP A 99 22.78 -19.58 -6.48
N GLY A 100 21.52 -19.21 -6.28
CA GLY A 100 20.43 -19.37 -7.25
C GLY A 100 19.69 -20.71 -7.18
N PHE A 101 19.98 -21.53 -6.17
CA PHE A 101 19.34 -22.83 -5.98
C PHE A 101 18.06 -22.71 -5.14
N LEU A 102 17.05 -23.50 -5.49
CA LEU A 102 15.84 -23.68 -4.69
C LEU A 102 16.05 -24.80 -3.68
N LYS A 103 16.00 -24.47 -2.38
CA LYS A 103 16.37 -25.37 -1.28
C LYS A 103 15.30 -25.45 -0.20
N TYR A 104 15.30 -26.56 0.54
CA TYR A 104 14.53 -26.69 1.77
C TYR A 104 15.17 -25.87 2.89
N ASN A 105 14.34 -25.24 3.69
CA ASN A 105 14.74 -24.70 4.98
C ASN A 105 14.68 -25.81 6.03
N GLU A 106 15.78 -26.56 6.15
CA GLU A 106 15.87 -27.72 7.05
C GLU A 106 15.47 -27.38 8.49
N THR A 107 15.84 -26.21 8.99
CA THR A 107 15.48 -25.76 10.35
C THR A 107 13.97 -25.63 10.51
N GLU A 108 13.27 -25.08 9.53
CA GLU A 108 11.81 -24.95 9.57
C GLU A 108 11.10 -26.27 9.31
N LEU A 109 11.67 -27.16 8.48
CA LEU A 109 11.14 -28.52 8.32
C LEU A 109 11.18 -29.27 9.65
N GLU A 110 12.33 -29.30 10.32
CA GLU A 110 12.50 -30.00 11.59
C GLU A 110 11.60 -29.44 12.69
N ARG A 111 11.55 -28.11 12.83
CA ARG A 111 10.70 -27.44 13.82
C ARG A 111 9.22 -27.80 13.67
N ASN A 112 8.78 -28.07 12.44
CA ASN A 112 7.39 -28.39 12.12
C ASN A 112 7.16 -29.91 11.87
N GLY A 113 8.17 -30.75 12.11
CA GLY A 113 8.05 -32.21 12.01
C GLY A 113 7.99 -32.76 10.57
N TYR A 114 8.39 -31.97 9.58
CA TYR A 114 8.45 -32.37 8.17
C TYR A 114 9.80 -33.00 7.82
N LYS A 115 9.74 -34.02 6.97
CA LYS A 115 10.89 -34.76 6.41
C LYS A 115 10.65 -34.95 4.92
N ALA A 116 11.46 -34.25 4.13
CA ALA A 116 11.43 -34.34 2.67
C ALA A 116 11.55 -35.80 2.20
N ASN A 117 10.75 -36.17 1.22
CA ASN A 117 10.66 -37.51 0.63
C ASN A 117 10.27 -38.63 1.60
N LYS A 118 9.73 -38.29 2.77
CA LYS A 118 9.24 -39.29 3.74
C LYS A 118 7.79 -39.06 4.13
N ASN A 119 7.51 -37.91 4.74
CA ASN A 119 6.13 -37.53 5.12
C ASN A 119 5.67 -36.26 4.41
N MET A 120 6.55 -35.63 3.64
CA MET A 120 6.28 -34.50 2.78
C MET A 120 7.00 -34.73 1.45
N PHE A 121 6.26 -34.64 0.36
CA PHE A 121 6.75 -34.79 -1.00
C PHE A 121 6.45 -33.51 -1.73
N CYS A 122 7.43 -32.96 -2.45
CA CYS A 122 7.28 -31.68 -3.12
C CYS A 122 7.68 -31.77 -4.58
N HIS A 123 6.97 -31.01 -5.41
CA HIS A 123 7.41 -30.66 -6.74
C HIS A 123 7.65 -29.14 -6.80
N TRP A 124 8.30 -28.71 -7.87
CA TRP A 124 8.37 -27.31 -8.23
C TRP A 124 8.12 -27.14 -9.73
N SER A 125 7.66 -25.95 -10.11
CA SER A 125 7.40 -25.58 -11.50
C SER A 125 7.76 -24.12 -11.72
N THR A 126 8.06 -23.75 -12.97
CA THR A 126 8.20 -22.35 -13.37
C THR A 126 6.81 -21.72 -13.48
N VAL A 127 6.71 -20.43 -13.17
CA VAL A 127 5.46 -19.66 -13.34
C VAL A 127 5.69 -18.56 -14.36
N LEU A 128 4.85 -18.53 -15.38
CA LEU A 128 4.82 -17.51 -16.43
C LEU A 128 3.48 -16.78 -16.41
N ARG A 129 3.46 -15.53 -16.87
CA ARG A 129 2.18 -14.84 -17.12
C ARG A 129 1.58 -15.35 -18.43
N ALA A 130 0.27 -15.56 -18.48
CA ALA A 130 -0.41 -15.98 -19.70
C ALA A 130 -0.26 -14.95 -20.83
N GLY A 131 -0.18 -13.67 -20.46
CA GLY A 131 0.15 -12.50 -21.30
C GLY A 131 1.30 -12.69 -22.30
N ASP A 132 2.25 -13.59 -22.01
CA ASP A 132 3.38 -13.88 -22.91
C ASP A 132 2.97 -14.74 -24.13
N TYR A 133 1.81 -15.41 -24.07
CA TYR A 133 1.32 -16.34 -25.10
C TYR A 133 -0.13 -16.08 -25.53
N GLN A 134 -0.93 -15.42 -24.70
CA GLN A 134 -2.32 -15.03 -24.92
C GLN A 134 -2.52 -13.60 -24.43
N ASP A 135 -3.47 -12.84 -24.98
CA ASP A 135 -3.82 -11.49 -24.50
C ASP A 135 -4.65 -11.60 -23.21
N ASP A 136 -4.04 -12.16 -22.16
CA ASP A 136 -4.64 -12.43 -20.86
C ASP A 136 -3.70 -12.05 -19.71
N ASP A 137 -4.04 -10.97 -19.02
CA ASP A 137 -3.30 -10.43 -17.89
C ASP A 137 -3.71 -11.05 -16.53
N ASP A 138 -4.78 -11.86 -16.50
CA ASP A 138 -5.37 -12.42 -15.28
C ASP A 138 -4.94 -13.87 -15.01
N ASP A 139 -4.36 -14.54 -16.01
CA ASP A 139 -3.96 -15.94 -15.93
C ASP A 139 -2.43 -16.16 -15.81
N VAL A 140 -2.07 -17.29 -15.21
CA VAL A 140 -0.68 -17.77 -15.10
C VAL A 140 -0.55 -19.15 -15.71
N ILE A 141 0.58 -19.40 -16.36
CA ILE A 141 0.93 -20.69 -16.96
C ILE A 141 2.02 -21.34 -16.13
N TYR A 142 1.75 -22.55 -15.68
CA TYR A 142 2.73 -23.37 -14.97
C TYR A 142 3.52 -24.24 -15.95
N GLY A 143 4.84 -24.28 -15.75
CA GLY A 143 5.72 -25.19 -16.47
C GLY A 143 5.56 -26.64 -16.01
N TYR A 144 6.39 -27.53 -16.57
CA TYR A 144 6.41 -28.93 -16.15
C TYR A 144 6.82 -29.07 -14.68
N GLU A 145 6.07 -29.88 -13.95
CA GLU A 145 6.40 -30.25 -12.57
C GLU A 145 7.69 -31.08 -12.53
N SER A 146 8.64 -30.61 -11.72
CA SER A 146 9.89 -31.31 -11.44
C SER A 146 9.93 -31.68 -9.96
N MET A 147 10.42 -32.88 -9.64
CA MET A 147 10.58 -33.27 -8.23
C MET A 147 11.55 -32.35 -7.52
N PHE A 148 11.25 -32.02 -6.27
CA PHE A 148 12.12 -31.19 -5.45
C PHE A 148 13.21 -32.04 -4.78
N ASN A 149 14.44 -31.96 -5.28
CA ASN A 149 15.59 -32.65 -4.69
C ASN A 149 15.95 -32.10 -3.29
N PRO A 150 16.16 -32.95 -2.26
CA PRO A 150 16.68 -32.54 -0.96
C PRO A 150 18.00 -31.76 -0.99
N GLU A 151 18.89 -32.04 -1.95
CA GLU A 151 20.17 -31.32 -2.11
C GLU A 151 20.00 -29.90 -2.69
N GLY A 152 18.80 -29.61 -3.20
CA GLY A 152 18.46 -28.37 -3.90
C GLY A 152 18.30 -28.57 -5.40
N ASN A 153 17.61 -27.63 -6.04
CA ASN A 153 17.33 -27.65 -7.47
C ASN A 153 17.90 -26.38 -8.11
N GLU A 154 18.66 -26.54 -9.18
CA GLU A 154 19.14 -25.39 -9.96
C GLU A 154 17.97 -24.78 -10.73
N LEU A 155 17.78 -23.47 -10.58
CA LEU A 155 16.67 -22.77 -11.21
C LEU A 155 17.07 -22.26 -12.60
N PRO A 156 16.31 -22.58 -13.67
CA PRO A 156 16.68 -22.22 -15.04
C PRO A 156 16.80 -20.70 -15.20
N PRO A 157 17.92 -20.16 -15.74
CA PRO A 157 18.34 -18.74 -15.66
C PRO A 157 17.37 -17.72 -16.28
N ASP A 158 16.50 -18.18 -17.18
CA ASP A 158 15.58 -17.32 -17.93
C ASP A 158 14.23 -17.08 -17.24
N TYR A 159 13.99 -17.73 -16.10
CA TYR A 159 12.73 -17.64 -15.37
C TYR A 159 12.87 -16.82 -14.08
N GLU A 160 11.79 -16.17 -13.66
CA GLU A 160 11.79 -15.25 -12.50
C GLU A 160 10.94 -15.76 -11.35
N ALA A 161 9.88 -16.51 -11.66
CA ALA A 161 8.92 -17.01 -10.68
C ALA A 161 8.86 -18.54 -10.72
N PHE A 162 8.76 -19.13 -9.53
CA PHE A 162 8.75 -20.58 -9.32
C PHE A 162 7.76 -20.91 -8.22
N GLN A 163 6.92 -21.92 -8.43
CA GLN A 163 6.04 -22.44 -7.40
C GLN A 163 6.64 -23.70 -6.79
N VAL A 164 6.45 -23.87 -5.49
CA VAL A 164 6.70 -25.13 -4.78
C VAL A 164 5.40 -25.57 -4.15
N GLU A 165 4.92 -26.74 -4.55
CA GLU A 165 3.81 -27.41 -3.90
C GLU A 165 4.31 -28.66 -3.18
N CYS A 166 3.87 -28.87 -1.95
CA CYS A 166 4.13 -30.10 -1.21
C CYS A 166 2.84 -30.74 -0.69
N TRP A 167 2.79 -32.06 -0.76
CA TRP A 167 1.73 -32.88 -0.22
C TRP A 167 2.23 -33.85 0.85
N ASN A 168 1.33 -34.25 1.74
CA ASN A 168 1.60 -35.29 2.73
C ASN A 168 1.41 -36.71 2.14
N PHE A 169 1.66 -37.75 2.93
CA PHE A 169 1.49 -39.15 2.52
C PHE A 169 0.05 -39.51 2.09
N ALA A 170 -0.95 -38.72 2.51
CA ALA A 170 -2.35 -38.89 2.14
C ALA A 170 -2.74 -38.10 0.88
N GLY A 171 -1.80 -37.37 0.27
CA GLY A 171 -2.01 -36.58 -0.93
C GLY A 171 -2.64 -35.21 -0.70
N PHE A 172 -2.74 -34.73 0.55
CA PHE A 172 -3.24 -33.37 0.82
C PHE A 172 -2.12 -32.35 0.69
N THR A 173 -2.38 -31.26 -0.05
CA THR A 173 -1.49 -30.09 -0.12
C THR A 173 -1.35 -29.45 1.25
N ILE A 174 -0.10 -29.39 1.74
CA ILE A 174 0.25 -28.81 3.05
C ILE A 174 1.12 -27.57 2.92
N TYR A 175 1.62 -27.30 1.71
CA TYR A 175 2.47 -26.17 1.41
C TYR A 175 2.35 -25.80 -0.05
N ASP A 176 2.13 -24.51 -0.32
CA ASP A 176 2.10 -23.95 -1.68
C ASP A 176 2.70 -22.55 -1.63
N LYS A 177 3.91 -22.38 -2.16
CA LYS A 177 4.63 -21.10 -2.10
C LYS A 177 5.18 -20.69 -3.46
N LEU A 178 4.93 -19.44 -3.80
CA LEU A 178 5.60 -18.74 -4.90
C LEU A 178 6.92 -18.12 -4.43
N HIS A 179 7.98 -18.39 -5.17
CA HIS A 179 9.28 -17.74 -5.05
C HIS A 179 9.53 -16.88 -6.26
N VAL A 180 10.05 -15.67 -6.03
CA VAL A 180 10.46 -14.75 -7.09
C VAL A 180 11.92 -14.40 -6.88
N ARG A 181 12.72 -14.47 -7.95
CA ARG A 181 14.12 -14.03 -7.94
C ARG A 181 14.32 -12.84 -8.86
N VAL A 182 15.22 -11.95 -8.45
CA VAL A 182 15.71 -10.87 -9.30
C VAL A 182 16.76 -11.45 -10.23
N ARG A 183 16.57 -11.30 -11.56
CA ARG A 183 17.59 -11.72 -12.53
C ARG A 183 18.78 -10.77 -12.45
N ASN A 184 19.98 -11.35 -12.36
CA ASN A 184 21.20 -10.61 -12.63
C ASN A 184 21.30 -10.42 -14.14
N ILE A 185 20.92 -9.25 -14.62
CA ILE A 185 21.19 -8.86 -16.01
C ILE A 185 22.69 -8.57 -16.07
N THR A 186 23.46 -9.42 -16.75
CA THR A 186 24.86 -9.14 -17.07
C THR A 186 24.90 -7.85 -17.88
N MET A 187 25.42 -6.79 -17.28
CA MET A 187 25.67 -5.55 -18.01
C MET A 187 26.67 -5.85 -19.13
N SER A 188 26.34 -5.42 -20.36
CA SER A 188 27.31 -5.46 -21.45
C SER A 188 28.56 -4.67 -21.07
N ASP A 189 29.75 -5.19 -21.40
CA ASP A 189 31.06 -4.54 -21.17
C ASP A 189 31.16 -3.13 -21.80
N GLN A 190 30.17 -2.72 -22.59
CA GLN A 190 30.04 -1.39 -23.19
C GLN A 190 29.98 -0.23 -22.18
N TYR A 191 29.62 -0.48 -20.91
CA TYR A 191 29.56 0.57 -19.88
C TYR A 191 30.91 0.95 -19.26
N THR A 192 31.99 0.24 -19.61
CA THR A 192 33.35 0.46 -19.07
C THR A 192 33.93 1.84 -19.44
N TYR A 193 33.31 2.58 -20.37
CA TYR A 193 33.77 3.91 -20.80
C TYR A 193 33.27 5.08 -19.93
N LEU A 194 32.29 4.86 -19.04
CA LEU A 194 31.80 5.92 -18.16
C LEU A 194 32.68 6.00 -16.90
N GLN A 195 33.60 6.97 -16.88
CA GLN A 195 34.35 7.32 -15.68
C GLN A 195 33.38 7.81 -14.60
N LYS A 196 32.96 6.90 -13.70
CA LYS A 196 31.99 7.07 -12.60
C LYS A 196 30.51 7.08 -13.06
N PRO A 197 29.91 5.90 -13.28
CA PRO A 197 28.48 5.81 -13.53
C PRO A 197 27.68 6.24 -12.29
N THR A 198 26.63 7.02 -12.49
CA THR A 198 25.64 7.34 -11.45
C THR A 198 24.59 6.25 -11.40
N ASN A 199 24.38 5.66 -10.24
CA ASN A 199 23.29 4.71 -10.02
C ASN A 199 21.97 5.48 -9.84
N VAL A 200 20.95 5.11 -10.60
CA VAL A 200 19.61 5.68 -10.50
C VAL A 200 18.66 4.62 -9.98
N LEU A 201 17.96 4.92 -8.88
CA LEU A 201 16.86 4.10 -8.37
C LEU A 201 15.53 4.80 -8.67
N ILE A 202 14.69 4.15 -9.46
CA ILE A 202 13.30 4.56 -9.67
C ILE A 202 12.43 3.74 -8.73
N PHE A 203 11.70 4.41 -7.85
CA PHE A 203 10.78 3.78 -6.91
C PHE A 203 9.36 4.29 -7.14
N GLY A 204 8.46 3.37 -7.49
CA GLY A 204 7.05 3.67 -7.76
C GLY A 204 6.14 3.14 -6.66
N LEU A 205 5.11 3.92 -6.32
CA LEU A 205 4.00 3.50 -5.48
C LEU A 205 2.72 3.61 -6.28
N ASP A 206 2.04 2.49 -6.47
CA ASP A 206 0.76 2.46 -7.17
C ASP A 206 -0.35 3.13 -6.31
N SER A 207 -1.30 3.76 -6.99
CA SER A 207 -2.59 4.17 -6.45
C SER A 207 -2.51 5.23 -5.34
N MET A 208 -1.45 6.05 -5.37
CA MET A 208 -1.24 7.15 -4.43
C MET A 208 -1.15 8.51 -5.11
N SER A 209 -2.01 9.44 -4.71
CA SER A 209 -1.81 10.86 -5.01
C SER A 209 -0.79 11.48 -4.05
N ARG A 210 -0.15 12.59 -4.45
CA ARG A 210 0.73 13.38 -3.56
C ARG A 210 0.06 13.70 -2.21
N LEU A 211 -1.18 14.20 -2.23
CA LEU A 211 -1.89 14.53 -1.00
C LEU A 211 -2.28 13.27 -0.21
N GLY A 212 -2.60 12.17 -0.90
CA GLY A 212 -2.80 10.86 -0.27
C GLY A 212 -1.55 10.38 0.44
N PHE A 213 -0.37 10.56 -0.16
CA PHE A 213 0.91 10.22 0.42
C PHE A 213 1.22 11.03 1.68
N MET A 214 0.93 12.34 1.67
CA MET A 214 1.05 13.18 2.88
C MET A 214 0.11 12.71 4.01
N ARG A 215 -1.09 12.25 3.68
CA ARG A 215 -2.09 11.78 4.66
C ARG A 215 -1.81 10.38 5.22
N LEU A 216 -1.43 9.44 4.35
CA LEU A 216 -1.31 8.02 4.71
C LEU A 216 0.10 7.64 5.15
N LEU A 217 1.13 8.33 4.62
CA LEU A 217 2.53 8.05 4.91
C LEU A 217 3.26 9.32 5.40
N PRO A 218 2.75 10.01 6.45
CA PRO A 218 3.29 11.30 6.88
C PRO A 218 4.75 11.21 7.34
N ARG A 219 5.13 10.11 8.01
CA ARG A 219 6.52 9.88 8.44
C ARG A 219 7.46 9.75 7.25
N THR A 220 7.02 9.02 6.22
CA THR A 220 7.79 8.83 4.98
C THR A 220 7.92 10.14 4.23
N TYR A 221 6.83 10.88 4.02
CA TYR A 221 6.89 12.19 3.34
C TYR A 221 7.84 13.14 4.06
N LYS A 222 7.74 13.24 5.40
CA LYS A 222 8.65 14.05 6.22
C LYS A 222 10.11 13.65 6.02
N TYR A 223 10.41 12.36 6.03
CA TYR A 223 11.77 11.86 5.82
C TYR A 223 12.30 12.23 4.43
N LEU A 224 11.51 12.01 3.38
CA LEU A 224 11.89 12.33 2.00
C LEU A 224 12.15 13.82 1.80
N THR A 225 11.30 14.69 2.34
CA THR A 225 11.41 16.15 2.12
C THR A 225 12.40 16.83 3.06
N GLU A 226 12.48 16.43 4.32
CA GLU A 226 13.31 17.12 5.32
C GLU A 226 14.69 16.49 5.52
N LYS A 227 14.80 15.15 5.41
CA LYS A 227 16.08 14.45 5.61
C LYS A 227 16.81 14.23 4.31
N LEU A 228 16.14 13.64 3.32
CA LEU A 228 16.73 13.42 2.00
C LEU A 228 16.69 14.65 1.09
N ARG A 229 15.96 15.71 1.51
CA ARG A 229 15.83 16.98 0.77
C ARG A 229 15.38 16.76 -0.68
N MET A 230 14.50 15.77 -0.90
CA MET A 230 13.98 15.47 -2.23
C MET A 230 13.13 16.62 -2.75
N THR A 231 13.21 16.83 -4.07
CA THR A 231 12.38 17.83 -4.74
C THR A 231 11.01 17.25 -5.04
N VAL A 232 9.96 17.90 -4.55
CA VAL A 232 8.57 17.54 -4.86
C VAL A 232 8.13 18.30 -6.10
N PHE A 233 7.91 17.57 -7.20
CA PHE A 233 7.39 18.13 -8.45
C PHE A 233 5.90 18.45 -8.33
N ARG A 234 5.61 19.61 -7.73
CA ARG A 234 4.24 20.13 -7.60
C ARG A 234 3.70 20.48 -8.98
N GLY A 235 2.55 19.90 -9.33
CA GLY A 235 1.93 20.10 -10.64
C GLY A 235 2.25 19.02 -11.67
N MET A 236 3.15 18.09 -11.36
CA MET A 236 3.25 16.85 -12.11
C MET A 236 1.96 16.05 -11.89
N ASN A 237 1.29 15.70 -12.98
CA ASN A 237 0.06 14.92 -12.96
C ASN A 237 0.25 13.64 -13.75
N LYS A 238 -0.59 12.66 -13.43
CA LYS A 238 -0.73 11.44 -14.21
C LYS A 238 -1.27 11.78 -15.61
N ILE A 239 -0.86 11.04 -16.62
CA ILE A 239 -1.28 11.14 -18.02
C ILE A 239 -2.54 10.31 -18.27
N GLY A 240 -2.57 9.09 -17.76
CA GLY A 240 -3.69 8.16 -17.91
C GLY A 240 -4.33 7.80 -16.59
N ASP A 241 -5.47 7.11 -16.65
CA ASP A 241 -6.16 6.70 -15.43
C ASP A 241 -5.48 5.53 -14.70
N ASN A 242 -4.89 4.61 -15.47
CA ASN A 242 -4.27 3.38 -14.99
C ASN A 242 -2.75 3.49 -14.89
N THR A 243 -2.12 2.54 -14.20
CA THR A 243 -0.67 2.50 -13.99
C THR A 243 0.11 2.39 -15.29
N TYR A 244 -0.32 1.54 -16.23
CA TYR A 244 0.37 1.28 -17.49
C TYR A 244 0.67 2.55 -18.32
N PRO A 245 -0.32 3.37 -18.75
CA PRO A 245 -0.03 4.57 -19.55
C PRO A 245 0.84 5.60 -18.83
N ASN A 246 0.76 5.66 -17.50
CA ASN A 246 1.59 6.55 -16.70
C ASN A 246 3.05 6.10 -16.64
N LEU A 247 3.27 4.79 -16.51
CA LEU A 247 4.61 4.23 -16.48
C LEU A 247 5.29 4.31 -17.85
N VAL A 248 4.54 4.01 -18.93
CA VAL A 248 5.06 4.13 -20.30
C VAL A 248 5.56 5.55 -20.52
N ALA A 249 4.72 6.57 -20.31
CA ALA A 249 5.12 7.95 -20.54
C ALA A 249 6.25 8.45 -19.61
N LEU A 250 6.35 7.95 -18.38
CA LEU A 250 7.47 8.26 -17.50
C LEU A 250 8.80 7.72 -18.05
N LEU A 251 8.78 6.51 -18.63
CA LEU A 251 9.97 5.80 -19.10
C LEU A 251 10.37 6.17 -20.54
N THR A 252 9.40 6.57 -21.37
CA THR A 252 9.64 6.89 -22.79
C THR A 252 9.73 8.38 -23.09
N GLY A 253 9.24 9.24 -22.20
CA GLY A 253 8.90 10.63 -22.54
C GLY A 253 7.68 10.72 -23.45
#